data_AF-A0A8X6KER9-F1
#
_entry.id   AF-A0A8X6KER9-F1
#
_cell.length_a   1.000
_cell.length_b   1.000
_cell.length_c   1.000
_cell.angle_alpha   90.00
_cell.angle_beta   90.00
_cell.angle_gamma   90.00
#
_symmetry.space_group_name_H-M   'P 1'
#
loop_
_entity.id
_entity.type
_entity.pdbx_description
1 polymer ?
#
loop_
_entity_poly.entity_id
_entity_poly.type
_entity_poly.pdbx_seq_one_letter_code
_entity_poly.pdbx_strand_id
1 'polypeptide(L)'
;MDNKKRTSSFALDKTGQPGLSKQSDPISKGVRLQRNQAEKQRRDRLNGYISELASLVPMIKNSTKPVDKVSVLRLAAAHMRLNT
;
A
#
# COMPACT_ATOMS: atom_id res chain seq x y z
N MET A 1 -13.79 23.64 3.17
CA MET A 1 -12.34 23.92 3.20
C MET A 1 -11.71 22.97 2.21
N ASP A 2 -11.71 23.35 0.94
CA ASP A 2 -11.56 22.41 -0.17
C ASP A 2 -10.28 22.72 -0.94
N ASN A 3 -9.44 21.70 -1.01
CA ASN A 3 -8.01 21.80 -1.22
C ASN A 3 -7.67 22.16 -2.69
N LYS A 4 -7.40 23.44 -2.91
CA LYS A 4 -6.76 24.00 -4.10
C LYS A 4 -5.31 23.52 -4.16
N LYS A 5 -4.97 22.64 -5.11
CA LYS A 5 -3.68 22.57 -5.86
C LYS A 5 -3.54 21.24 -6.62
N ARG A 6 -3.85 21.25 -7.91
CA ARG A 6 -2.99 20.61 -8.94
C ARG A 6 -2.93 21.52 -10.15
N THR A 7 -1.73 22.02 -10.37
CA THR A 7 -1.33 22.95 -11.41
C THR A 7 -1.46 22.25 -12.78
N SER A 8 -2.40 22.70 -13.61
CA SER A 8 -2.38 22.39 -15.05
C SER A 8 -1.39 23.33 -15.73
N SER A 9 -0.18 22.84 -15.97
CA SER A 9 0.80 23.51 -16.84
C SER A 9 0.29 23.45 -18.28
N PHE A 10 -0.42 24.48 -18.72
CA PHE A 10 -0.70 24.73 -20.13
C PHE A 10 0.50 25.48 -20.72
N ALA A 11 1.49 24.73 -21.21
CA ALA A 11 2.45 25.27 -22.17
C ALA A 11 1.86 25.05 -23.57
N LEU A 12 1.52 26.15 -24.25
CA LEU A 12 1.08 26.14 -25.66
C LEU A 12 2.31 25.97 -26.55
N ASP A 13 2.37 24.90 -27.32
CA ASP A 13 3.30 24.77 -28.45
C ASP A 13 2.82 25.63 -29.63
N LYS A 14 3.77 26.16 -30.41
CA LYS A 14 3.56 27.13 -31.51
C LYS A 14 2.94 26.51 -32.78
N THR A 15 2.53 25.25 -32.74
CA THR A 15 1.69 24.65 -33.78
C THR A 15 0.36 24.30 -33.15
N GLY A 16 -0.71 25.01 -33.53
CA GLY A 16 -2.04 24.97 -32.90
C GLY A 16 -2.79 23.64 -33.07
N GLN A 17 -2.19 22.51 -32.70
CA GLN A 17 -2.86 21.23 -32.58
C GLN A 17 -3.25 20.98 -31.11
N PRO A 18 -4.51 20.60 -30.83
CA PRO A 18 -4.87 20.10 -29.51
C PRO A 18 -4.07 18.83 -29.25
N GLY A 19 -3.23 18.85 -28.21
CA GLY A 19 -2.36 17.73 -27.84
C GLY A 19 -3.12 16.42 -27.74
N LEU A 20 -2.50 15.33 -28.19
CA LEU A 20 -3.01 13.97 -28.06
C LEU A 20 -3.50 13.76 -26.63
N SER A 21 -4.81 13.83 -26.45
CA SER A 21 -5.45 13.37 -25.24
C SER A 21 -5.03 11.91 -25.10
N LYS A 22 -4.24 11.58 -24.07
CA LYS A 22 -4.00 10.18 -23.68
C LYS A 22 -5.33 9.62 -23.17
N GLN A 23 -6.28 9.38 -24.07
CA GLN A 23 -7.41 8.50 -23.84
C GLN A 23 -6.78 7.12 -23.67
N SER A 24 -6.45 6.79 -22.42
CA SER A 24 -6.00 5.45 -22.09
C SER A 24 -7.12 4.49 -22.45
N ASP A 25 -6.82 3.56 -23.35
CA ASP A 25 -7.76 2.56 -23.84
C ASP A 25 -8.51 1.92 -22.67
N PRO A 26 -9.82 1.67 -22.79
CA PRO A 26 -10.62 1.06 -21.72
C PRO A 26 -10.04 -0.29 -21.25
N ILE A 27 -9.44 -1.05 -22.17
CA ILE A 27 -8.72 -2.30 -21.87
C ILE A 27 -7.52 -2.04 -20.94
N SER A 28 -6.76 -0.98 -21.22
CA SER A 28 -5.59 -0.59 -20.44
C SER A 28 -5.95 -0.15 -19.02
N LYS A 29 -7.16 0.42 -18.82
CA LYS A 29 -7.69 0.72 -17.47
C LYS A 29 -8.09 -0.56 -16.72
N GLY A 30 -8.78 -1.49 -17.38
CA GLY A 30 -9.18 -2.78 -16.77
C GLY A 30 -7.99 -3.59 -16.26
N VAL A 31 -6.95 -3.73 -17.07
CA VAL A 31 -5.71 -4.44 -16.69
C VAL A 31 -5.02 -3.77 -15.50
N ARG A 32 -4.94 -2.43 -15.49
CA ARG A 32 -4.38 -1.67 -14.36
C ARG A 32 -5.19 -1.87 -13.07
N LEU A 33 -6.51 -1.84 -13.16
CA LEU A 33 -7.40 -2.05 -12.01
C LEU A 33 -7.25 -3.45 -11.44
N GLN A 34 -7.24 -4.48 -12.30
CA GLN A 34 -7.06 -5.87 -11.88
C GLN A 34 -5.70 -6.08 -11.20
N ARG A 35 -4.62 -5.52 -11.77
CA ARG A 35 -3.29 -5.55 -11.14
C ARG A 35 -3.30 -4.89 -9.77
N ASN A 36 -3.90 -3.72 -9.65
CA ASN A 36 -3.99 -2.99 -8.38
C ASN A 36 -4.81 -3.74 -7.33
N GLN A 37 -5.88 -4.43 -7.73
CA GLN A 37 -6.70 -5.25 -6.84
C GLN A 37 -5.93 -6.47 -6.34
N ALA A 38 -5.26 -7.21 -7.23
CA ALA A 38 -4.42 -8.36 -6.85
C ALA A 38 -3.31 -7.94 -5.88
N GLU A 39 -2.67 -6.81 -6.16
CA GLU A 39 -1.66 -6.21 -5.30
C GLU A 39 -2.21 -5.82 -3.92
N LYS A 40 -3.39 -5.17 -3.88
CA LYS A 40 -4.08 -4.83 -2.63
C LYS A 40 -4.38 -6.10 -1.83
N GLN A 41 -4.92 -7.14 -2.45
CA GLN A 41 -5.23 -8.40 -1.79
C GLN A 41 -3.97 -9.04 -1.19
N ARG A 42 -2.83 -9.01 -1.88
CA ARG A 42 -1.56 -9.51 -1.30
C ARG A 42 -1.18 -8.72 -0.04
N ARG A 43 -1.27 -7.39 -0.08
CA ARG A 43 -0.97 -6.53 1.08
C ARG A 43 -1.93 -6.78 2.24
N ASP A 44 -3.21 -6.96 1.96
CA ASP A 44 -4.22 -7.24 2.97
C ASP A 44 -3.97 -8.60 3.64
N ARG A 45 -3.61 -9.64 2.87
CA ARG A 45 -3.20 -10.95 3.43
C ARG A 45 -1.97 -10.83 4.32
N LEU A 46 -0.93 -10.14 3.86
CA LEU A 46 0.28 -9.90 4.66
C LEU A 46 -0.05 -9.16 5.96
N ASN A 47 -0.87 -8.12 5.87
CA ASN A 47 -1.31 -7.39 7.06
C ASN A 47 -2.11 -8.29 8.02
N GLY A 48 -2.94 -9.20 7.49
CA GLY A 48 -3.63 -10.22 8.27
C GLY A 48 -2.67 -11.12 9.03
N TYR A 49 -1.65 -11.67 8.36
CA TYR A 49 -0.63 -12.51 9.00
C TYR A 49 0.16 -11.77 10.08
N ILE A 50 0.48 -10.48 9.87
CA ILE A 50 1.15 -9.66 10.89
C ILE A 50 0.26 -9.51 12.13
N SER A 51 -1.03 -9.28 11.94
CA SER A 51 -2.00 -9.17 13.04
C SER A 51 -2.18 -10.50 13.79
N GLU A 52 -2.26 -11.61 13.07
CA GLU A 52 -2.33 -12.95 13.69
C GLU A 52 -1.09 -13.24 14.51
N LEU A 53 0.09 -12.98 13.95
CA LEU A 53 1.37 -13.17 14.64
C LEU A 53 1.51 -12.29 15.90
N ALA A 54 0.96 -11.07 15.89
CA ALA A 54 0.89 -10.23 17.09
C ALA A 54 0.07 -10.87 18.24
N SER A 55 -0.91 -11.71 17.91
CA SER A 55 -1.73 -12.44 18.90
C SER A 55 -1.08 -13.72 19.42
N LEU A 56 -0.13 -14.30 18.67
CA LEU A 56 0.52 -15.56 19.00
C LEU A 56 1.78 -15.36 19.87
N VAL A 57 2.51 -14.26 19.67
CA VAL A 57 3.74 -14.00 20.41
C VAL A 57 3.44 -13.40 21.78
N PRO A 58 3.80 -14.07 22.91
CA PRO A 58 3.40 -13.64 24.26
C PRO A 58 3.83 -12.21 24.62
N MET A 59 5.03 -11.81 24.18
CA MET A 59 5.58 -10.48 24.45
C MET A 59 4.79 -9.36 23.76
N ILE A 60 4.13 -9.65 22.63
CA ILE A 60 3.30 -8.69 21.89
C ILE A 60 1.88 -8.73 22.43
N LYS A 61 1.31 -9.92 22.58
CA LYS A 61 -0.06 -10.14 23.06
C LYS A 61 -0.31 -9.48 24.42
N ASN A 62 0.66 -9.54 25.33
CA ASN A 62 0.54 -9.02 26.69
C ASN A 62 0.94 -7.53 26.79
N SER A 63 1.26 -6.88 25.68
CA SER A 63 1.65 -5.47 25.70
C SER A 63 0.42 -4.56 25.91
N THR A 64 0.52 -3.63 26.85
CA THR A 64 -0.53 -2.62 27.10
C THR A 64 -0.53 -1.52 26.05
N LYS A 65 0.58 -1.35 25.32
CA LYS A 65 0.77 -0.30 24.30
C LYS A 65 0.68 -0.91 22.91
N PRO A 66 0.09 -0.20 21.93
CA PRO A 66 0.08 -0.67 20.56
C PRO A 66 1.52 -0.82 20.04
N VAL A 67 1.81 -2.00 19.50
CA VAL A 67 3.11 -2.33 18.92
C VAL A 67 3.05 -2.10 17.42
N ASP A 68 4.02 -1.38 16.87
CA ASP A 68 4.13 -1.16 15.43
C ASP A 68 4.52 -2.45 14.69
N LYS A 69 4.23 -2.50 13.39
CA LYS A 69 4.42 -3.71 12.57
C LYS A 69 5.88 -4.19 12.52
N VAL A 70 6.85 -3.28 12.54
CA VAL A 70 8.28 -3.66 12.48
C VAL A 70 8.68 -4.29 13.81
N SER A 71 8.25 -3.70 14.92
CA SER A 71 8.47 -4.27 16.26
C SER A 71 7.81 -5.64 16.41
N VAL A 72 6.59 -5.83 15.88
CA VAL A 72 5.93 -7.15 15.84
C VAL A 72 6.80 -8.21 15.17
N LEU A 73 7.32 -7.91 13.98
CA LEU A 73 8.17 -8.84 13.22
C LEU A 73 9.49 -9.15 13.95
N ARG A 74 10.14 -8.15 14.53
CA ARG A 74 11.39 -8.31 15.29
C ARG A 74 11.20 -9.22 16.49
N LEU A 75 10.12 -8.98 17.25
CA LEU A 75 9.83 -9.69 18.48
C LEU A 75 9.43 -11.14 18.22
N ALA A 76 8.71 -11.41 17.14
CA ALA A 76 8.42 -12.77 16.69
C ALA A 76 9.68 -13.53 16.27
N ALA A 77 10.58 -12.89 15.51
CA ALA A 77 11.84 -13.51 15.12
C ALA A 77 12.72 -13.82 16.34
N ALA A 78 12.74 -12.92 17.34
CA ALA A 78 13.43 -13.18 18.61
C ALA A 78 12.81 -14.36 19.36
N HIS A 79 11.49 -14.42 19.45
CA HIS A 79 10.76 -15.53 20.08
C HIS A 79 11.08 -16.88 19.42
N MET A 80 11.15 -16.93 18.09
CA MET A 80 11.56 -18.15 17.38
C MET A 80 12.99 -18.57 17.74
N ARG A 81 13.95 -17.62 17.77
CA ARG A 81 15.37 -17.92 18.07
C ARG A 81 15.61 -18.37 19.51
N LEU A 82 14.81 -17.88 20.45
CA LEU A 82 14.95 -18.21 21.87
C LEU A 82 14.25 -19.53 22.24
N ASN A 83 13.34 -20.01 21.39
CA ASN A 83 12.56 -21.23 21.61
C ASN A 83 12.90 -22.37 20.64
N THR A 84 13.96 -22.22 19.84
CA THR A 84 14.61 -23.27 19.05
C THR A 84 15.92 -23.64 19.70
#